data_AF-A0A3B8LP34-F1
#
_entry.id   AF-A0A3B8LP34-F1
#
_cell.length_a   1.000
_cell.length_b   1.000
_cell.length_c   1.000
_cell.angle_alpha   90.00
_cell.angle_beta   90.00
_cell.angle_gamma   90.00
#
_symmetry.space_group_name_H-M   'P 1'
#
loop_
_entity.id
_entity.type
_entity.pdbx_description
1 polymer ?
#
loop_
_entity_poly.entity_id
_entity_poly.type
_entity_poly.pdbx_seq_one_letter_code
_entity_poly.pdbx_strand_id
1 'polypeptide(L)'
;LKDKGKTDISLEVVNRRIPLSRKALGYKDDEFFQLKDGEKLPYRFGAFQCVKDGFNFNTDPDGRHTDGKLGCIFSFEVLHGGPAVQFSKTRLSAARIGDLIISTFPGEATSPVAKALRDGFIAKTGGKLKDVVVLGYAQDHQLYITRENDWWRGGYEATMSTWGFKVGEYLINNAIDLTVQLTTTEKEKNDTGILPVDHYKLDLTPTIERVVTPEAGTIATQPPKEYKRMALEPMTFIISGGWVGVDHPKVVLQKKEGGAFKDVMRDGGQRVYDDADYRMVLEFRKVAADKVHYEYRFQELETFPAGTYRFHVEGQKWDGSKRVPYTVDTDAFEIVPGDNMRVNTVSLEKDQIAAYVSYPAGSNDDGKSDFGALSATGHRLRSSLVRWEVGPPLPENADVDIKITIKDSADKEEIVEVKKLNVYKKDKINIVTKRKEGKETTSEMETQVSGFTAKLPNTLVAGKYTVTIEVKDAHGNTGVWGPKELEIK
;
A
#
# COMPACT_ATOMS: atom_id res chain seq x y z
N LEU A 1 -24.18 -13.08 1.94
CA LEU A 1 -23.77 -14.33 2.61
C LEU A 1 -24.83 -14.72 3.64
N LYS A 2 -25.92 -15.37 3.20
CA LYS A 2 -27.08 -15.72 4.04
C LYS A 2 -27.00 -17.13 4.65
N ASP A 3 -25.97 -17.90 4.32
CA ASP A 3 -25.79 -19.27 4.82
C ASP A 3 -24.62 -19.34 5.81
N LYS A 4 -24.83 -18.81 7.02
CA LYS A 4 -23.96 -19.11 8.16
C LYS A 4 -24.39 -20.48 8.71
N GLY A 5 -23.63 -21.55 8.44
CA GLY A 5 -23.82 -22.81 9.18
C GLY A 5 -23.57 -24.13 8.45
N LYS A 6 -23.27 -24.16 7.14
CA LYS A 6 -22.82 -25.41 6.49
C LYS A 6 -21.31 -25.55 6.69
N THR A 7 -20.90 -26.45 7.57
CA THR A 7 -19.50 -26.89 7.73
C THR A 7 -19.02 -27.76 6.57
N ASP A 8 -19.96 -28.33 5.80
CA ASP A 8 -19.67 -29.12 4.62
C ASP A 8 -19.67 -28.23 3.37
N ILE A 9 -18.49 -27.71 3.04
CA ILE A 9 -18.25 -27.00 1.77
C ILE A 9 -17.72 -28.02 0.77
N SER A 10 -18.43 -28.20 -0.34
CA SER A 10 -17.94 -29.02 -1.45
C SER A 10 -16.75 -28.33 -2.12
N LEU A 11 -15.63 -29.05 -2.24
CA LEU A 11 -14.45 -28.63 -2.98
C LEU A 11 -14.23 -29.54 -4.18
N GLU A 12 -14.25 -28.96 -5.38
CA GLU A 12 -13.88 -29.63 -6.62
C GLU A 12 -12.73 -28.88 -7.27
N VAL A 13 -11.77 -29.62 -7.84
CA VAL A 13 -10.57 -29.05 -8.46
C VAL A 13 -10.30 -29.74 -9.78
N VAL A 14 -10.02 -28.93 -10.80
CA VAL A 14 -9.55 -29.35 -12.12
C VAL A 14 -8.21 -28.67 -12.40
N ASN A 15 -7.31 -29.35 -13.08
CA ASN A 15 -6.02 -28.80 -13.45
C ASN A 15 -5.49 -29.47 -14.71
N ARG A 16 -4.79 -28.71 -15.55
CA ARG A 16 -4.25 -29.16 -16.83
C ARG A 16 -2.93 -28.44 -17.13
N ARG A 17 -1.94 -29.17 -17.63
CA ARG A 17 -0.75 -28.57 -18.25
C ARG A 17 -0.95 -28.44 -19.74
N ILE A 18 -0.63 -27.29 -20.30
CA ILE A 18 -0.77 -26.99 -21.73
C ILE A 18 0.58 -26.57 -22.31
N PRO A 19 0.86 -26.90 -23.58
CA PRO A 19 2.07 -26.47 -24.24
C PRO A 19 1.95 -25.02 -24.72
N LEU A 20 3.05 -24.29 -24.68
CA LEU A 20 3.21 -22.99 -25.34
C LEU A 20 4.24 -23.17 -26.44
N SER A 21 3.77 -23.09 -27.67
CA SER A 21 4.60 -23.22 -28.86
C SER A 21 3.92 -22.50 -30.02
N ARG A 22 4.69 -22.17 -31.05
CA ARG A 22 4.13 -21.59 -32.28
C ARG A 22 2.94 -22.40 -32.82
N LYS A 23 3.10 -23.72 -32.88
CA LYS A 23 2.04 -24.64 -33.32
C LYS A 23 0.81 -24.59 -32.41
N ALA A 24 0.99 -24.64 -31.09
CA ALA A 24 -0.12 -24.60 -30.13
C ALA A 24 -0.89 -23.27 -30.18
N LEU A 25 -0.17 -22.17 -30.39
CA LEU A 25 -0.72 -20.82 -30.51
C LEU A 25 -1.30 -20.51 -31.90
N GLY A 26 -1.11 -21.40 -32.88
CA GLY A 26 -1.59 -21.19 -34.25
C GLY A 26 -0.80 -20.14 -35.04
N TYR A 27 0.49 -19.98 -34.75
CA TYR A 27 1.39 -19.16 -35.56
C TYR A 27 1.79 -19.89 -36.86
N LYS A 28 1.75 -19.18 -37.99
CA LYS A 28 2.38 -19.59 -39.26
C LYS A 28 3.88 -19.27 -39.24
N ASP A 29 4.69 -19.86 -40.12
CA ASP A 29 6.14 -19.64 -40.13
C ASP A 29 6.55 -18.18 -40.42
N ASP A 30 5.67 -17.41 -41.07
CA ASP A 30 5.89 -16.03 -41.48
C ASP A 30 5.22 -14.98 -40.58
N GLU A 31 4.77 -15.38 -39.39
CA GLU A 31 4.21 -14.51 -38.35
C GLU A 31 5.13 -14.45 -37.12
N PHE A 32 5.11 -13.35 -36.36
CA PHE A 32 5.91 -13.16 -35.15
C PHE A 32 7.37 -13.60 -35.36
N PHE A 33 8.06 -12.84 -36.20
CA PHE A 33 9.40 -13.12 -36.72
C PHE A 33 10.32 -11.90 -36.59
N GLN A 34 11.62 -12.15 -36.68
CA GLN A 34 12.63 -11.12 -36.92
C GLN A 34 13.05 -11.13 -38.39
N LEU A 35 13.41 -9.96 -38.92
CA LEU A 35 14.10 -9.87 -40.20
C LEU A 35 15.61 -9.98 -39.97
N LYS A 36 16.24 -10.97 -40.58
CA LYS A 36 17.69 -11.11 -40.59
C LYS A 36 18.16 -11.27 -42.03
N ASP A 37 18.99 -10.35 -42.50
CA ASP A 37 19.51 -10.36 -43.88
C ASP A 37 18.42 -10.42 -44.96
N GLY A 38 17.24 -9.85 -44.67
CA GLY A 38 16.08 -9.87 -45.57
C GLY A 38 15.20 -11.12 -45.46
N GLU A 39 15.62 -12.12 -44.70
CA GLU A 39 14.85 -13.34 -44.45
C GLU A 39 13.98 -13.22 -43.19
N LYS A 40 12.77 -13.79 -43.26
CA LYS A 40 11.89 -13.92 -42.10
C LYS A 40 12.34 -15.12 -41.26
N LEU A 41 12.82 -14.85 -40.05
CA LEU A 41 13.18 -15.88 -39.09
C LEU A 41 12.19 -15.88 -37.92
N PRO A 42 11.37 -16.93 -37.73
CA PRO A 42 10.37 -16.96 -36.67
C PRO A 42 11.02 -16.98 -35.29
N TYR A 43 10.39 -16.31 -34.32
CA TYR A 43 10.78 -16.47 -32.91
C TYR A 43 10.31 -17.83 -32.39
N ARG A 44 11.25 -18.77 -32.25
CA ARG A 44 10.96 -20.18 -31.92
C ARG A 44 10.44 -20.37 -30.50
N PHE A 45 11.02 -19.67 -29.53
CA PHE A 45 10.63 -19.71 -28.11
C PHE A 45 10.12 -18.36 -27.60
N GLY A 46 9.51 -17.58 -28.48
CA GLY A 46 9.04 -16.25 -28.13
C GLY A 46 10.11 -15.16 -28.28
N ALA A 47 9.70 -13.91 -28.06
CA ALA A 47 10.56 -12.74 -28.08
C ALA A 47 10.20 -11.80 -26.92
N PHE A 48 11.14 -10.92 -26.54
CA PHE A 48 10.97 -10.03 -25.40
C PHE A 48 11.18 -8.56 -25.76
N GLN A 49 10.49 -7.68 -25.06
CA GLN A 49 10.51 -6.23 -25.27
C GLN A 49 10.24 -5.84 -26.72
N CYS A 50 9.26 -6.51 -27.33
CA CYS A 50 8.67 -6.10 -28.60
C CYS A 50 7.76 -4.88 -28.40
N VAL A 51 7.37 -4.20 -29.48
CA VAL A 51 6.33 -3.17 -29.52
C VAL A 51 6.51 -2.06 -28.47
N LYS A 52 7.77 -1.67 -28.23
CA LYS A 52 8.15 -0.63 -27.26
C LYS A 52 8.19 0.75 -27.93
N ASP A 53 7.57 1.75 -27.28
CA ASP A 53 7.64 3.15 -27.68
C ASP A 53 9.10 3.63 -27.77
N GLY A 54 9.42 4.38 -28.83
CA GLY A 54 10.78 4.88 -29.11
C GLY A 54 11.61 4.01 -30.06
N PHE A 55 11.17 2.79 -30.37
CA PHE A 55 11.60 2.13 -31.61
C PHE A 55 10.72 2.66 -32.75
N ASN A 56 11.19 3.70 -33.44
CA ASN A 56 10.51 4.33 -34.58
C ASN A 56 10.33 3.35 -35.75
N PHE A 57 9.35 2.46 -35.66
CA PHE A 57 8.85 1.70 -36.80
C PHE A 57 7.34 1.91 -36.88
N ASN A 58 6.93 2.75 -37.83
CA ASN A 58 5.57 2.99 -38.32
C ASN A 58 4.47 2.32 -37.48
N THR A 59 3.90 3.07 -36.55
CA THR A 59 2.52 2.85 -36.17
C THR A 59 1.65 3.06 -37.41
N ASP A 60 0.69 2.18 -37.66
CA ASP A 60 -0.38 2.50 -38.61
C ASP A 60 -1.12 3.79 -38.13
N PRO A 61 -1.89 4.47 -38.98
CA PRO A 61 -2.67 5.67 -38.59
C PRO A 61 -3.45 5.56 -37.26
N ASP A 62 -3.85 4.35 -36.85
CA ASP A 62 -4.56 4.01 -35.63
C ASP A 62 -3.64 3.72 -34.43
N GLY A 63 -2.33 3.91 -34.57
CA GLY A 63 -1.36 3.74 -33.47
C GLY A 63 -0.94 2.28 -33.22
N ARG A 64 -1.20 1.35 -34.15
CA ARG A 64 -0.87 -0.08 -33.98
C ARG A 64 0.45 -0.46 -34.64
N HIS A 65 1.15 -1.40 -34.02
CA HIS A 65 2.31 -2.05 -34.62
C HIS A 65 1.89 -3.04 -35.72
N THR A 66 2.82 -3.33 -36.63
CA THR A 66 2.63 -4.33 -37.69
C THR A 66 3.63 -5.47 -37.51
N ASP A 67 3.21 -6.70 -37.80
CA ASP A 67 4.10 -7.85 -37.76
C ASP A 67 5.34 -7.65 -38.67
N GLY A 68 6.48 -8.20 -38.24
CA GLY A 68 7.79 -7.96 -38.86
C GLY A 68 8.39 -6.58 -38.58
N LYS A 69 7.63 -5.65 -37.97
CA LYS A 69 8.10 -4.35 -37.46
C LYS A 69 7.92 -4.26 -35.94
N LEU A 70 8.19 -5.36 -35.26
CA LEU A 70 7.91 -5.52 -33.84
C LEU A 70 8.97 -4.88 -32.94
N GLY A 71 10.17 -4.54 -33.43
CA GLY A 71 11.20 -3.89 -32.62
C GLY A 71 11.61 -4.66 -31.35
N CYS A 72 11.51 -6.00 -31.37
CA CYS A 72 11.91 -6.83 -30.22
C CYS A 72 13.42 -6.71 -29.96
N ILE A 73 13.82 -6.58 -28.69
CA ILE A 73 15.24 -6.42 -28.34
C ILE A 73 16.00 -7.75 -28.52
N PHE A 74 15.36 -8.89 -28.22
CA PHE A 74 15.95 -10.21 -28.44
C PHE A 74 14.91 -11.34 -28.49
N SER A 75 15.30 -12.47 -29.11
CA SER A 75 14.64 -13.77 -28.95
C SER A 75 14.92 -14.32 -27.55
N PHE A 76 13.96 -14.99 -26.91
CA PHE A 76 14.15 -15.60 -25.59
C PHE A 76 15.30 -16.63 -25.55
N GLU A 77 15.62 -17.24 -26.69
CA GLU A 77 16.75 -18.18 -26.82
C GLU A 77 18.09 -17.51 -26.49
N VAL A 78 18.21 -16.20 -26.74
CA VAL A 78 19.46 -15.45 -26.50
C VAL A 78 19.75 -15.28 -25.02
N LEU A 79 18.71 -15.13 -24.18
CA LEU A 79 18.89 -14.95 -22.72
C LEU A 79 19.43 -16.19 -22.02
N HIS A 80 19.07 -17.38 -22.52
CA HIS A 80 19.40 -18.65 -21.88
C HIS A 80 20.54 -19.39 -22.56
N GLY A 81 21.12 -18.84 -23.64
CA GLY A 81 22.08 -19.56 -24.48
C GLY A 81 21.52 -20.85 -25.09
N GLY A 82 20.18 -20.93 -25.20
CA GLY A 82 19.45 -22.15 -25.54
C GLY A 82 17.94 -22.05 -25.28
N PRO A 83 17.19 -23.16 -25.50
CA PRO A 83 15.73 -23.19 -25.32
C PRO A 83 15.26 -22.81 -23.90
N ALA A 84 14.38 -21.82 -23.80
CA ALA A 84 13.73 -21.42 -22.54
C ALA A 84 12.49 -22.28 -22.25
N VAL A 85 12.70 -23.55 -21.88
CA VAL A 85 11.65 -24.56 -21.70
C VAL A 85 10.61 -24.25 -20.60
N GLN A 86 10.91 -23.32 -19.70
CA GLN A 86 9.98 -22.83 -18.69
C GLN A 86 8.86 -21.94 -19.27
N PHE A 87 9.11 -21.29 -20.41
CA PHE A 87 8.10 -20.52 -21.13
C PHE A 87 7.37 -21.36 -22.19
N SER A 88 7.78 -22.61 -22.46
CA SER A 88 7.16 -23.45 -23.49
C SER A 88 6.00 -24.32 -22.99
N LYS A 89 5.56 -24.12 -21.76
CA LYS A 89 4.41 -24.79 -21.15
C LYS A 89 3.92 -24.01 -19.95
N THR A 90 2.67 -24.25 -19.56
CA THR A 90 2.13 -23.71 -18.31
C THR A 90 1.05 -24.61 -17.72
N ARG A 91 0.70 -24.41 -16.46
CA ARG A 91 -0.39 -25.06 -15.75
C ARG A 91 -1.54 -24.10 -15.52
N LEU A 92 -2.73 -24.57 -15.84
CA LEU A 92 -3.99 -23.97 -15.48
C LEU A 92 -4.69 -24.85 -14.45
N SER A 93 -5.46 -24.23 -13.58
CA SER A 93 -6.29 -24.89 -12.58
C SER A 93 -7.53 -24.06 -12.28
N ALA A 94 -8.58 -24.72 -11.83
CA ALA A 94 -9.73 -24.06 -11.27
C ALA A 94 -10.25 -24.85 -10.07
N ALA A 95 -10.81 -24.13 -9.10
CA ALA A 95 -11.45 -24.71 -7.93
C ALA A 95 -12.87 -24.17 -7.79
N ARG A 96 -13.79 -25.05 -7.41
CA ARG A 96 -15.15 -24.71 -6.99
C ARG A 96 -15.28 -24.90 -5.49
N ILE A 97 -15.66 -23.84 -4.79
CA ILE A 97 -15.84 -23.80 -3.33
C ILE A 97 -17.28 -23.35 -3.07
N GLY A 98 -18.19 -24.31 -2.95
CA GLY A 98 -19.64 -24.03 -3.01
C GLY A 98 -20.02 -23.38 -4.35
N ASP A 99 -20.47 -22.13 -4.30
CA ASP A 99 -20.86 -21.33 -5.49
C ASP A 99 -19.71 -20.46 -6.04
N LEU A 100 -18.62 -20.30 -5.28
CA LEU A 100 -17.44 -19.54 -5.71
C LEU A 100 -16.57 -20.39 -6.64
N ILE A 101 -16.22 -19.83 -7.80
CA ILE A 101 -15.18 -20.39 -8.68
C ILE A 101 -13.93 -19.53 -8.61
N ILE A 102 -12.78 -20.18 -8.45
CA ILE A 102 -11.47 -19.56 -8.59
C ILE A 102 -10.78 -20.20 -9.79
N SER A 103 -10.58 -19.43 -10.87
CA SER A 103 -9.79 -19.85 -12.02
C SER A 103 -8.40 -19.23 -11.93
N THR A 104 -7.35 -20.05 -11.93
CA THR A 104 -5.97 -19.55 -11.93
C THR A 104 -5.55 -19.09 -13.31
N PHE A 105 -4.68 -18.09 -13.37
CA PHE A 105 -4.10 -17.58 -14.60
C PHE A 105 -2.58 -17.38 -14.43
N PRO A 106 -1.75 -17.88 -15.36
CA PRO A 106 -0.33 -18.06 -15.13
C PRO A 106 0.48 -16.81 -15.50
N GLY A 107 0.21 -15.69 -14.82
CA GLY A 107 0.88 -14.42 -15.06
C GLY A 107 0.04 -13.21 -14.68
N GLU A 108 0.38 -12.08 -15.28
CA GLU A 108 -0.21 -10.77 -15.00
C GLU A 108 -1.31 -10.50 -16.04
N ALA A 109 -2.55 -10.88 -15.70
CA ALA A 109 -3.70 -10.66 -16.57
C ALA A 109 -4.11 -9.18 -16.56
N THR A 110 -4.20 -8.55 -17.73
CA THR A 110 -4.80 -7.22 -17.83
C THR A 110 -6.32 -7.27 -17.60
N SER A 111 -6.93 -6.13 -17.27
CA SER A 111 -8.38 -6.04 -17.07
C SER A 111 -9.21 -6.60 -18.25
N PRO A 112 -8.86 -6.34 -19.53
CA PRO A 112 -9.52 -6.97 -20.68
C PRO A 112 -9.43 -8.50 -20.72
N VAL A 113 -8.32 -9.09 -20.28
CA VAL A 113 -8.16 -10.56 -20.18
C VAL A 113 -9.05 -11.13 -19.08
N ALA A 114 -9.04 -10.53 -17.89
CA ALA A 114 -9.89 -10.96 -16.78
C ALA A 114 -11.39 -10.85 -17.14
N LYS A 115 -11.78 -9.78 -17.85
CA LYS A 115 -13.14 -9.61 -18.38
C LYS A 115 -13.49 -10.69 -19.40
N ALA A 116 -12.57 -11.01 -20.33
CA ALA A 116 -12.78 -12.04 -21.34
C ALA A 116 -13.01 -13.42 -20.73
N LEU A 117 -12.23 -13.78 -19.71
CA LEU A 117 -12.41 -15.00 -18.94
C LEU A 117 -13.80 -15.04 -18.31
N ARG A 118 -14.17 -14.00 -17.56
CA ARG A 118 -15.48 -13.91 -16.90
C ARG A 118 -16.63 -14.03 -17.89
N ASP A 119 -16.61 -13.25 -18.96
CA ASP A 119 -17.66 -13.25 -19.98
C ASP A 119 -17.72 -14.61 -20.70
N GLY A 120 -16.56 -15.22 -20.96
CA GLY A 120 -16.45 -16.55 -21.54
C GLY A 120 -17.01 -17.66 -20.64
N PHE A 121 -16.74 -17.64 -19.34
CA PHE A 121 -17.33 -18.58 -18.38
C PHE A 121 -18.87 -18.43 -18.34
N ILE A 122 -19.38 -17.20 -18.30
CA ILE A 122 -20.83 -16.93 -18.30
C ILE A 122 -21.44 -17.46 -19.60
N ALA A 123 -20.87 -17.12 -20.75
CA ALA A 123 -21.37 -17.52 -22.05
C ALA A 123 -21.39 -19.04 -22.22
N LYS A 124 -20.28 -19.73 -21.92
CA LYS A 124 -20.15 -21.19 -22.10
C LYS A 124 -21.02 -22.00 -21.16
N THR A 125 -21.36 -21.46 -19.99
CA THR A 125 -22.16 -22.19 -18.99
C THR A 125 -23.62 -21.77 -18.97
N GLY A 126 -24.05 -20.87 -19.86
CA GLY A 126 -25.40 -20.31 -19.83
C GLY A 126 -25.70 -19.54 -18.54
N GLY A 127 -24.66 -18.96 -17.93
CA GLY A 127 -24.75 -18.22 -16.67
C GLY A 127 -24.78 -19.09 -15.40
N LYS A 128 -24.42 -20.38 -15.46
CA LYS A 128 -24.24 -21.20 -14.25
C LYS A 128 -23.05 -20.74 -13.40
N LEU A 129 -22.01 -20.18 -14.03
CA LEU A 129 -20.88 -19.56 -13.34
C LEU A 129 -21.04 -18.04 -13.33
N LYS A 130 -21.37 -17.48 -12.17
CA LYS A 130 -21.54 -16.01 -11.99
C LYS A 130 -20.47 -15.40 -11.09
N ASP A 131 -20.12 -16.11 -10.02
CA ASP A 131 -19.14 -15.69 -9.02
C ASP A 131 -17.79 -16.32 -9.33
N VAL A 132 -17.14 -15.82 -10.39
CA VAL A 132 -15.81 -16.28 -10.80
C VAL A 132 -14.75 -15.24 -10.47
N VAL A 133 -13.73 -15.67 -9.74
CA VAL A 133 -12.50 -14.91 -9.49
C VAL A 133 -11.40 -15.44 -10.38
N VAL A 134 -10.73 -14.52 -11.10
CA VAL A 134 -9.50 -14.83 -11.82
C VAL A 134 -8.34 -14.54 -10.87
N LEU A 135 -7.58 -15.59 -10.53
CA LEU A 135 -6.39 -15.49 -9.68
C LEU A 135 -5.15 -15.48 -10.57
N GLY A 136 -4.61 -14.30 -10.85
CA GLY A 136 -3.32 -14.13 -11.52
C GLY A 136 -2.14 -14.62 -10.66
N TYR A 137 -0.93 -14.56 -11.22
CA TYR A 137 0.31 -15.04 -10.57
C TYR A 137 0.21 -16.47 -10.01
N ALA A 138 -0.60 -17.32 -10.64
CA ALA A 138 -0.93 -18.63 -10.10
C ALA A 138 -0.38 -19.76 -10.99
N GLN A 139 0.14 -20.79 -10.33
CA GLN A 139 0.80 -21.98 -10.91
C GLN A 139 2.12 -21.71 -11.63
N ASP A 140 2.20 -20.71 -12.51
CA ASP A 140 3.40 -20.28 -13.24
C ASP A 140 3.39 -18.75 -13.46
N HIS A 141 4.47 -18.21 -14.04
CA HIS A 141 4.62 -16.78 -14.35
C HIS A 141 5.02 -16.54 -15.81
N GLN A 142 4.04 -16.43 -16.71
CA GLN A 142 4.22 -16.11 -18.13
C GLN A 142 4.29 -14.58 -18.40
N LEU A 143 4.74 -13.82 -17.40
CA LEU A 143 4.80 -12.35 -17.43
C LEU A 143 3.41 -11.74 -17.72
N TYR A 144 3.37 -10.63 -18.44
CA TYR A 144 2.14 -9.96 -18.83
C TYR A 144 1.44 -10.69 -19.95
N ILE A 145 0.12 -10.80 -19.81
CA ILE A 145 -0.75 -11.43 -20.80
C ILE A 145 -1.83 -10.44 -21.17
N THR A 146 -1.88 -10.09 -22.45
CA THR A 146 -2.82 -9.12 -23.01
C THR A 146 -3.76 -9.78 -24.03
N ARG A 147 -4.88 -9.13 -24.35
CA ARG A 147 -5.67 -9.49 -25.54
C ARG A 147 -4.86 -9.15 -26.79
N GLU A 148 -5.12 -9.85 -27.90
CA GLU A 148 -4.43 -9.59 -29.18
C GLU A 148 -4.49 -8.11 -29.59
N ASN A 149 -5.67 -7.50 -29.53
CA ASN A 149 -5.86 -6.09 -29.88
C ASN A 149 -5.06 -5.13 -29.00
N ASP A 150 -4.87 -5.46 -27.73
CA ASP A 150 -4.08 -4.64 -26.80
C ASP A 150 -2.59 -4.82 -27.06
N TRP A 151 -2.16 -6.05 -27.39
CA TRP A 151 -0.77 -6.32 -27.75
C TRP A 151 -0.29 -5.47 -28.93
N TRP A 152 -1.13 -5.35 -29.96
CA TRP A 152 -0.82 -4.55 -31.15
C TRP A 152 -0.70 -3.05 -30.88
N ARG A 153 -1.25 -2.55 -29.77
CA ARG A 153 -1.12 -1.15 -29.36
C ARG A 153 0.18 -0.85 -28.62
N GLY A 154 0.99 -1.87 -28.33
CA GLY A 154 2.23 -1.70 -27.59
C GLY A 154 1.98 -1.39 -26.11
N GLY A 155 2.92 -0.67 -25.49
CA GLY A 155 2.91 -0.39 -24.05
C GLY A 155 3.58 -1.48 -23.22
N TYR A 156 3.78 -1.20 -21.94
CA TYR A 156 4.60 -2.03 -21.05
C TYR A 156 4.14 -3.49 -21.03
N GLU A 157 2.84 -3.73 -20.86
CA GLU A 157 2.25 -5.06 -20.78
C GLU A 157 2.43 -5.87 -22.07
N ALA A 158 2.27 -5.23 -23.24
CA ALA A 158 2.50 -5.89 -24.53
C ALA A 158 3.98 -6.24 -24.72
N THR A 159 4.88 -5.35 -24.31
CA THR A 159 6.33 -5.53 -24.44
C THR A 159 6.86 -6.69 -23.59
N MET A 160 6.17 -6.99 -22.49
CA MET A 160 6.53 -8.05 -21.56
C MET A 160 5.87 -9.40 -21.90
N SER A 161 5.06 -9.49 -22.95
CA SER A 161 4.45 -10.74 -23.42
C SER A 161 5.43 -11.57 -24.24
N THR A 162 5.73 -12.77 -23.77
CA THR A 162 6.80 -13.63 -24.33
C THR A 162 6.44 -14.29 -25.64
N TRP A 163 5.18 -14.66 -25.81
CA TRP A 163 4.66 -15.38 -26.98
C TRP A 163 3.84 -14.50 -27.92
N GLY A 164 3.96 -13.18 -27.77
CA GLY A 164 3.34 -12.21 -28.67
C GLY A 164 1.82 -12.14 -28.55
N PHE A 165 1.18 -11.67 -29.63
CA PHE A 165 -0.23 -11.31 -29.65
C PHE A 165 -1.23 -12.47 -29.54
N LYS A 166 -0.83 -13.73 -29.82
CA LYS A 166 -1.76 -14.89 -29.78
C LYS A 166 -1.85 -15.57 -28.41
N VAL A 167 -0.91 -15.32 -27.50
CA VAL A 167 -0.83 -16.06 -26.23
C VAL A 167 -2.04 -15.81 -25.33
N GLY A 168 -2.56 -14.58 -25.30
CA GLY A 168 -3.71 -14.23 -24.47
C GLY A 168 -4.95 -15.03 -24.81
N GLU A 169 -5.35 -15.05 -26.08
CA GLU A 169 -6.53 -15.79 -26.54
C GLU A 169 -6.37 -17.29 -26.29
N TYR A 170 -5.18 -17.84 -26.54
CA TYR A 170 -4.89 -19.24 -26.27
C TYR A 170 -5.09 -19.62 -24.80
N LEU A 171 -4.54 -18.82 -23.88
CA LEU A 171 -4.66 -19.06 -22.45
C LEU A 171 -6.09 -18.84 -21.93
N ILE A 172 -6.77 -17.80 -22.44
CA ILE A 172 -8.17 -17.52 -22.11
C ILE A 172 -9.05 -18.73 -22.47
N ASN A 173 -8.94 -19.23 -23.69
CA ASN A 173 -9.74 -20.36 -24.15
C ASN A 173 -9.46 -21.62 -23.31
N ASN A 174 -8.18 -21.92 -23.06
CA ASN A 174 -7.82 -23.09 -22.26
C ASN A 174 -8.28 -22.97 -20.79
N ALA A 175 -8.31 -21.77 -20.21
CA ALA A 175 -8.81 -21.55 -18.86
C ALA A 175 -10.33 -21.66 -18.80
N ILE A 176 -11.04 -21.13 -19.81
CA ILE A 176 -12.50 -21.29 -19.98
C ILE A 176 -12.86 -22.76 -20.07
N ASP A 177 -12.27 -23.50 -21.02
CA ASP A 177 -12.59 -24.90 -21.23
C ASP A 177 -12.35 -25.73 -19.97
N LEU A 178 -11.22 -25.52 -19.29
CA LEU A 178 -10.92 -26.22 -18.05
C LEU A 178 -11.91 -25.90 -16.93
N THR A 179 -12.23 -24.62 -16.73
CA THR A 179 -13.11 -24.17 -15.63
C THR A 179 -14.54 -24.63 -15.82
N VAL A 180 -15.04 -24.68 -17.07
CA VAL A 180 -16.40 -25.15 -17.39
C VAL A 180 -16.63 -26.59 -16.95
N GLN A 181 -15.58 -27.43 -16.88
CA GLN A 181 -15.67 -28.81 -16.39
C GLN A 181 -16.18 -28.90 -14.93
N LEU A 182 -16.01 -27.85 -14.12
CA LEU A 182 -16.56 -27.79 -12.75
C LEU A 182 -18.10 -27.63 -12.72
N THR A 183 -18.73 -27.50 -13.88
CA THR A 183 -20.19 -27.43 -14.04
C THR A 183 -20.80 -28.69 -14.64
N THR A 184 -19.98 -29.64 -15.04
CA THR A 184 -20.40 -30.90 -15.65
C THR A 184 -20.20 -32.04 -14.66
N THR A 185 -21.08 -33.03 -14.70
CA THR A 185 -20.94 -34.25 -13.89
C THR A 185 -19.85 -35.19 -14.43
N GLU A 186 -19.54 -35.08 -15.72
CA GLU A 186 -18.50 -35.86 -16.36
C GLU A 186 -17.12 -35.27 -16.05
N LYS A 187 -16.20 -36.13 -15.62
CA LYS A 187 -14.79 -35.75 -15.40
C LYS A 187 -14.00 -35.94 -16.68
N GLU A 188 -13.57 -34.84 -17.27
CA GLU A 188 -12.70 -34.88 -18.45
C GLU A 188 -11.26 -35.31 -18.09
N LYS A 189 -10.58 -35.95 -19.04
CA LYS A 189 -9.16 -36.30 -18.89
C LYS A 189 -8.30 -35.07 -19.14
N ASN A 190 -7.76 -34.51 -18.06
CA ASN A 190 -6.86 -33.34 -18.12
C ASN A 190 -5.37 -33.68 -18.13
N ASP A 191 -5.02 -34.97 -18.11
CA ASP A 191 -3.64 -35.43 -18.29
C ASP A 191 -3.23 -35.32 -19.76
N THR A 192 -2.31 -34.39 -20.03
CA THR A 192 -1.77 -34.11 -21.36
C THR A 192 -0.44 -34.82 -21.63
N GLY A 193 0.10 -35.57 -20.67
CA GLY A 193 1.44 -36.15 -20.75
C GLY A 193 2.59 -35.12 -20.67
N ILE A 194 2.28 -33.84 -20.49
CA ILE A 194 3.28 -32.77 -20.34
C ILE A 194 3.78 -32.78 -18.90
N LEU A 195 5.03 -33.19 -18.72
CA LEU A 195 5.70 -33.20 -17.42
C LEU A 195 6.10 -31.77 -16.98
N PRO A 196 6.23 -31.49 -15.67
CA PRO A 196 6.89 -30.28 -15.19
C PRO A 196 8.33 -30.18 -15.72
N VAL A 197 8.96 -29.00 -15.65
CA VAL A 197 10.41 -28.93 -15.85
C VAL A 197 11.05 -29.49 -14.60
N ASP A 198 11.90 -30.51 -14.73
CA ASP A 198 12.77 -30.91 -13.63
C ASP A 198 13.78 -29.80 -13.40
N HIS A 199 13.69 -29.17 -12.24
CA HIS A 199 14.76 -28.31 -11.76
C HIS A 199 15.74 -29.20 -11.02
N TYR A 200 16.92 -29.42 -11.59
CA TYR A 200 18.06 -29.81 -10.75
C TYR A 200 18.22 -28.71 -9.71
N LYS A 201 18.40 -29.10 -8.44
CA LYS A 201 18.73 -28.17 -7.37
C LYS A 201 20.09 -27.55 -7.71
N LEU A 202 20.08 -26.40 -8.37
CA LEU A 202 21.26 -25.55 -8.40
C LEU A 202 21.48 -25.15 -6.94
N ASP A 203 22.65 -25.47 -6.38
CA ASP A 203 23.03 -24.98 -5.06
C ASP A 203 23.39 -23.50 -5.18
N LEU A 204 22.36 -22.70 -5.39
CA LEU A 204 22.43 -21.24 -5.42
C LEU A 204 22.30 -20.67 -4.02
N THR A 205 22.46 -21.49 -2.96
CA THR A 205 22.33 -21.01 -1.58
C THR A 205 23.27 -19.83 -1.41
N PRO A 206 22.77 -18.58 -1.40
CA PRO A 206 23.65 -17.47 -1.15
C PRO A 206 24.05 -17.65 0.30
N THR A 207 25.30 -18.03 0.55
CA THR A 207 25.81 -18.13 1.92
C THR A 207 25.98 -16.71 2.41
N ILE A 208 24.90 -16.14 2.96
CA ILE A 208 25.02 -14.93 3.75
C ILE A 208 25.98 -15.27 4.88
N GLU A 209 27.11 -14.57 4.90
CA GLU A 209 28.17 -14.79 5.89
C GLU A 209 27.58 -14.74 7.30
N ARG A 210 28.13 -15.51 8.23
CA ARG A 210 27.81 -15.40 9.65
C ARG A 210 28.89 -14.57 10.31
N VAL A 211 28.53 -13.37 10.72
CA VAL A 211 29.47 -12.43 11.34
C VAL A 211 29.22 -12.38 12.84
N VAL A 212 30.30 -12.48 13.63
CA VAL A 212 30.24 -12.26 15.07
C VAL A 212 29.89 -10.80 15.33
N THR A 213 28.90 -10.58 16.18
CA THR A 213 28.33 -9.25 16.50
C THR A 213 28.32 -9.10 18.02
N PRO A 214 29.43 -8.67 18.65
CA PRO A 214 29.59 -8.74 20.10
C PRO A 214 28.52 -7.98 20.89
N GLU A 215 28.11 -6.82 20.35
CA GLU A 215 27.11 -5.93 20.95
C GLU A 215 25.66 -6.37 20.70
N ALA A 216 25.43 -7.47 19.98
CA ALA A 216 24.08 -7.96 19.70
C ALA A 216 23.32 -8.29 20.99
N GLY A 217 22.11 -7.75 21.10
CA GLY A 217 21.26 -7.81 22.28
C GLY A 217 21.35 -6.60 23.20
N THR A 218 21.73 -5.44 22.66
CA THR A 218 21.76 -4.17 23.40
C THR A 218 20.93 -3.10 22.68
N ILE A 219 20.44 -2.11 23.44
CA ILE A 219 19.73 -0.95 22.89
C ILE A 219 20.75 0.16 22.62
N ALA A 220 21.01 0.45 21.34
CA ALA A 220 21.90 1.52 20.92
C ALA A 220 21.25 2.91 21.03
N THR A 221 19.92 2.98 20.91
CA THR A 221 19.16 4.22 21.09
C THR A 221 17.82 3.90 21.71
N GLN A 222 17.56 4.46 22.90
CA GLN A 222 16.31 4.28 23.62
C GLN A 222 15.18 5.12 23.00
N PRO A 223 13.91 4.73 23.16
CA PRO A 223 12.79 5.60 22.88
C PRO A 223 12.83 6.86 23.78
N PRO A 224 12.18 7.97 23.37
CA PRO A 224 11.99 9.11 24.24
C PRO A 224 11.15 8.72 25.46
N LYS A 225 11.35 9.37 26.61
CA LYS A 225 10.58 9.11 27.83
C LYS A 225 9.08 9.38 27.67
N GLU A 226 8.73 10.31 26.79
CA GLU A 226 7.36 10.68 26.46
C GLU A 226 7.20 10.70 24.94
N TYR A 227 6.13 10.12 24.45
CA TYR A 227 5.73 10.13 23.05
C TYR A 227 4.29 10.62 22.91
N LYS A 228 4.14 11.79 22.29
CA LYS A 228 2.82 12.37 22.00
C LYS A 228 2.20 11.65 20.81
N ARG A 229 0.92 11.27 20.92
CA ARG A 229 0.17 10.75 19.77
C ARG A 229 0.24 11.72 18.60
N MET A 230 0.25 11.17 17.39
CA MET A 230 0.33 11.96 16.16
C MET A 230 1.50 12.94 16.08
N ALA A 231 2.56 12.71 16.86
CA ALA A 231 3.82 13.43 16.69
C ALA A 231 4.23 13.43 15.20
N LEU A 232 4.76 14.58 14.76
CA LEU A 232 5.18 14.77 13.38
C LEU A 232 6.24 13.72 13.02
N GLU A 233 7.27 13.62 13.86
CA GLU A 233 8.29 12.58 13.75
C GLU A 233 7.83 11.27 14.40
N PRO A 234 8.00 10.12 13.73
CA PRO A 234 7.88 8.82 14.39
C PRO A 234 8.83 8.72 15.58
N MET A 235 8.41 7.97 16.60
CA MET A 235 9.34 7.54 17.62
C MET A 235 10.36 6.59 16.99
N THR A 236 11.64 6.77 17.31
CA THR A 236 12.72 5.89 16.84
C THR A 236 13.45 5.29 18.02
N PHE A 237 13.76 4.00 17.93
CA PHE A 237 14.72 3.34 18.81
C PHE A 237 15.58 2.37 17.97
N ILE A 238 16.78 2.06 18.45
CA ILE A 238 17.75 1.26 17.70
C ILE A 238 18.27 0.13 18.56
N ILE A 239 18.23 -1.09 18.03
CA ILE A 239 18.83 -2.28 18.61
C ILE A 239 20.15 -2.56 17.90
N SER A 240 21.21 -2.81 18.66
CA SER A 240 22.38 -3.52 18.14
C SER A 240 22.03 -5.01 18.08
N GLY A 241 21.83 -5.52 16.86
CA GLY A 241 21.37 -6.89 16.61
C GLY A 241 22.47 -7.79 16.04
N GLY A 242 22.14 -9.05 15.82
CA GLY A 242 23.00 -10.00 15.12
C GLY A 242 23.05 -9.73 13.62
N TRP A 243 24.04 -10.28 12.93
CA TRP A 243 24.16 -10.15 11.47
C TRP A 243 22.96 -10.78 10.73
N VAL A 244 22.52 -10.22 9.60
CA VAL A 244 21.29 -10.64 8.87
C VAL A 244 21.28 -12.11 8.42
N GLY A 245 22.45 -12.74 8.25
CA GLY A 245 22.56 -14.19 8.00
C GLY A 245 22.21 -15.08 9.21
N VAL A 246 22.00 -14.46 10.37
CA VAL A 246 21.80 -15.10 11.67
C VAL A 246 20.54 -14.57 12.34
N ASP A 247 20.29 -13.27 12.24
CA ASP A 247 19.29 -12.56 13.02
C ASP A 247 18.18 -11.91 12.18
N HIS A 248 17.01 -11.89 12.78
CA HIS A 248 15.86 -11.09 12.39
C HIS A 248 15.10 -10.83 13.70
N PRO A 249 15.50 -9.79 14.46
CA PRO A 249 14.96 -9.54 15.78
C PRO A 249 13.45 -9.36 15.68
N LYS A 250 12.71 -10.02 16.57
CA LYS A 250 11.28 -9.81 16.76
C LYS A 250 11.09 -8.74 17.82
N VAL A 251 10.34 -7.70 17.49
CA VAL A 251 9.94 -6.64 18.42
C VAL A 251 8.47 -6.75 18.76
N VAL A 252 8.13 -6.72 20.05
CA VAL A 252 6.77 -6.71 20.59
C VAL A 252 6.56 -5.46 21.43
N LEU A 253 5.46 -4.75 21.22
CA LEU A 253 5.06 -3.65 22.10
C LEU A 253 4.39 -4.21 23.36
N GLN A 254 4.85 -3.77 24.53
CA GLN A 254 4.26 -4.15 25.82
C GLN A 254 3.73 -2.93 26.57
N LYS A 255 2.61 -3.10 27.26
CA LYS A 255 1.99 -2.09 28.14
C LYS A 255 2.14 -2.48 29.60
N LYS A 256 2.39 -1.51 30.48
CA LYS A 256 2.39 -1.72 31.92
C LYS A 256 0.96 -1.83 32.45
N GLU A 257 0.62 -2.97 33.03
CA GLU A 257 -0.67 -3.28 33.66
C GLU A 257 -0.46 -4.00 34.98
N GLY A 258 -1.04 -3.48 36.07
CA GLY A 258 -0.93 -4.13 37.39
C GLY A 258 0.53 -4.29 37.88
N GLY A 259 1.43 -3.40 37.46
CA GLY A 259 2.85 -3.42 37.81
C GLY A 259 3.74 -4.27 36.90
N ALA A 260 3.18 -5.09 36.01
CA ALA A 260 3.93 -5.91 35.05
C ALA A 260 3.73 -5.39 33.62
N PHE A 261 4.69 -5.66 32.74
CA PHE A 261 4.52 -5.43 31.30
C PHE A 261 3.86 -6.64 30.66
N LYS A 262 2.85 -6.41 29.84
CA LYS A 262 2.14 -7.42 29.05
C LYS A 262 2.12 -7.02 27.59
N ASP A 263 2.14 -8.02 26.72
CA ASP A 263 2.03 -7.82 25.28
C ASP A 263 0.75 -7.07 24.93
N VAL A 264 0.89 -6.03 24.12
CA VAL A 264 -0.26 -5.32 23.55
C VAL A 264 -0.86 -6.22 22.48
N MET A 265 -2.18 -6.38 22.50
CA MET A 265 -2.91 -7.07 21.45
C MET A 265 -3.46 -6.04 20.45
N ARG A 266 -3.42 -6.38 19.16
CA ARG A 266 -4.06 -5.57 18.11
C ARG A 266 -5.57 -5.58 18.25
N ASP A 267 -6.23 -4.60 17.64
CA ASP A 267 -7.70 -4.54 17.55
C ASP A 267 -8.26 -5.87 17.03
N GLY A 268 -9.27 -6.40 17.73
CA GLY A 268 -9.82 -7.74 17.49
C GLY A 268 -9.18 -8.86 18.33
N GLY A 269 -8.11 -8.57 19.08
CA GLY A 269 -7.57 -9.43 20.15
C GLY A 269 -6.86 -10.71 19.72
N GLN A 270 -6.73 -10.96 18.42
CA GLN A 270 -6.21 -12.23 17.90
C GLN A 270 -4.70 -12.25 17.62
N ARG A 271 -4.04 -11.09 17.62
CA ARG A 271 -2.62 -10.97 17.28
C ARG A 271 -1.92 -10.02 18.24
N VAL A 272 -0.68 -10.37 18.58
CA VAL A 272 0.24 -9.51 19.30
C VAL A 272 0.58 -8.30 18.42
N TYR A 273 0.78 -7.16 19.06
CA TYR A 273 1.28 -5.96 18.44
C TYR A 273 2.81 -6.06 18.34
N ASP A 274 3.29 -6.44 17.16
CA ASP A 274 4.70 -6.68 16.86
C ASP A 274 5.15 -5.96 15.57
N ASP A 275 6.41 -6.14 15.20
CA ASP A 275 7.07 -5.56 14.02
C ASP A 275 6.53 -6.04 12.66
N ALA A 276 5.59 -6.98 12.62
CA ALA A 276 4.81 -7.27 11.43
C ALA A 276 3.65 -6.27 11.22
N ASP A 277 3.44 -5.31 12.13
CA ASP A 277 2.44 -4.26 12.00
C ASP A 277 2.95 -3.11 11.13
N TYR A 278 2.10 -2.59 10.23
CA TYR A 278 2.45 -1.49 9.33
C TYR A 278 2.82 -0.18 10.06
N ARG A 279 2.48 -0.08 11.34
CA ARG A 279 2.83 1.06 12.20
C ARG A 279 4.27 1.01 12.70
N MET A 280 4.96 -0.12 12.53
CA MET A 280 6.40 -0.26 12.75
C MET A 280 7.13 -0.42 11.41
N VAL A 281 8.19 0.36 11.23
CA VAL A 281 9.09 0.22 10.07
C VAL A 281 10.47 -0.13 10.57
N LEU A 282 11.04 -1.20 10.03
CA LEU A 282 12.41 -1.63 10.29
C LEU A 282 13.34 -1.14 9.18
N GLU A 283 14.40 -0.45 9.55
CA GLU A 283 15.56 -0.17 8.71
C GLU A 283 16.80 -0.92 9.23
N PHE A 284 17.40 -1.75 8.37
CA PHE A 284 18.66 -2.41 8.66
C PHE A 284 19.85 -1.55 8.22
N ARG A 285 20.86 -1.39 9.09
CA ARG A 285 22.09 -0.67 8.78
C ARG A 285 23.31 -1.45 9.24
N LYS A 286 24.28 -1.64 8.35
CA LYS A 286 25.64 -2.07 8.73
C LYS A 286 26.41 -0.85 9.22
N VAL A 287 26.81 -0.85 10.49
CA VAL A 287 27.51 0.28 11.13
C VAL A 287 29.02 0.07 11.12
N ALA A 288 29.47 -1.16 11.31
CA ALA A 288 30.87 -1.57 11.20
C ALA A 288 30.96 -2.99 10.64
N ALA A 289 32.17 -3.55 10.57
CA ALA A 289 32.39 -4.92 10.10
C ALA A 289 31.61 -5.94 10.95
N ASP A 290 31.62 -5.76 12.27
CA ASP A 290 31.07 -6.63 13.32
C ASP A 290 29.91 -5.97 14.09
N LYS A 291 29.30 -4.91 13.54
CA LYS A 291 28.22 -4.17 14.17
C LYS A 291 27.13 -3.81 13.17
N VAL A 292 25.89 -4.20 13.50
CA VAL A 292 24.70 -3.87 12.72
C VAL A 292 23.60 -3.32 13.64
N HIS A 293 22.81 -2.42 13.09
CA HIS A 293 21.69 -1.78 13.76
C HIS A 293 20.38 -2.14 13.06
N TYR A 294 19.37 -2.44 13.87
CA TYR A 294 17.97 -2.54 13.46
C TYR A 294 17.26 -1.30 14.04
N GLU A 295 17.01 -0.31 13.19
CA GLU A 295 16.31 0.93 13.56
C GLU A 295 14.81 0.71 13.36
N TYR A 296 14.04 0.84 14.43
CA TYR A 296 12.58 0.72 14.39
C TYR A 296 11.95 2.11 14.53
N ARG A 297 11.08 2.45 13.58
CA ARG A 297 10.25 3.65 13.63
C ARG A 297 8.81 3.26 13.95
N PHE A 298 8.27 3.84 15.01
CA PHE A 298 6.92 3.59 15.52
C PHE A 298 6.07 4.86 15.43
N GLN A 299 4.86 4.75 14.88
CA GLN A 299 3.91 5.86 14.84
C GLN A 299 2.47 5.34 14.97
N GLU A 300 1.72 5.90 15.92
CA GLU A 300 0.33 5.48 16.23
C GLU A 300 -0.69 6.62 16.06
N LEU A 301 -1.97 6.22 16.05
CA LEU A 301 -3.15 7.06 15.82
C LEU A 301 -3.60 7.83 17.07
N GLU A 302 -4.50 8.78 16.85
CA GLU A 302 -5.15 9.65 17.85
C GLU A 302 -5.83 8.88 18.99
N THR A 303 -6.28 7.65 18.71
CA THR A 303 -7.07 6.82 19.64
C THR A 303 -6.22 5.85 20.43
N PHE A 304 -4.92 5.71 20.12
CA PHE A 304 -4.07 4.70 20.72
C PHE A 304 -4.00 4.87 22.24
N PRO A 305 -4.27 3.87 23.09
CA PRO A 305 -4.41 4.10 24.53
C PRO A 305 -3.17 4.76 25.15
N ALA A 306 -3.40 5.74 26.02
CA ALA A 306 -2.30 6.36 26.78
C ALA A 306 -1.79 5.39 27.87
N GLY A 307 -0.58 5.65 28.36
CA GLY A 307 0.05 4.96 29.49
C GLY A 307 1.51 4.61 29.25
N THR A 308 2.06 3.77 30.14
CA THR A 308 3.45 3.34 30.09
C THR A 308 3.63 2.11 29.19
N TYR A 309 4.57 2.20 28.26
CA TYR A 309 4.92 1.15 27.30
C TYR A 309 6.42 0.87 27.29
N ARG A 310 6.82 -0.25 26.68
CA ARG A 310 8.19 -0.57 26.29
C ARG A 310 8.19 -1.48 25.07
N PHE A 311 9.32 -1.60 24.39
CA PHE A 311 9.52 -2.63 23.39
C PHE A 311 10.29 -3.80 23.99
N HIS A 312 9.78 -5.01 23.79
CA HIS A 312 10.43 -6.26 24.10
C HIS A 312 11.03 -6.85 22.84
N VAL A 313 12.31 -7.24 22.89
CA VAL A 313 13.07 -7.68 21.72
C VAL A 313 13.63 -9.07 21.95
N GLU A 314 13.39 -9.97 21.00
CA GLU A 314 13.99 -11.29 20.96
C GLU A 314 14.78 -11.44 19.65
N GLY A 315 16.02 -11.89 19.71
CA GLY A 315 16.84 -12.07 18.51
C GLY A 315 17.89 -13.16 18.67
N GLN A 316 18.76 -13.28 17.68
CA GLN A 316 19.82 -14.27 17.62
C GLN A 316 21.15 -13.62 17.22
N LYS A 317 22.26 -14.08 17.78
CA LYS A 317 23.61 -13.70 17.35
C LYS A 317 24.48 -14.91 17.05
N TRP A 318 25.54 -14.68 16.30
CA TRP A 318 26.57 -15.69 16.06
C TRP A 318 27.71 -15.47 17.03
N ASP A 319 28.07 -16.50 17.80
CA ASP A 319 29.18 -16.44 18.76
C ASP A 319 30.54 -16.86 18.17
N GLY A 320 30.56 -17.17 16.87
CA GLY A 320 31.72 -17.74 16.16
C GLY A 320 31.56 -19.23 15.85
N SER A 321 30.67 -19.93 16.56
CA SER A 321 30.47 -21.38 16.45
C SER A 321 29.02 -21.81 16.27
N LYS A 322 28.07 -21.08 16.86
CA LYS A 322 26.64 -21.39 16.82
C LYS A 322 25.79 -20.12 16.93
N ARG A 323 24.49 -20.28 16.64
CA ARG A 323 23.48 -19.27 16.91
C ARG A 323 23.15 -19.27 18.41
N VAL A 324 23.11 -18.10 19.02
CA VAL A 324 22.80 -17.89 20.44
C VAL A 324 21.67 -16.88 20.55
N PRO A 325 20.57 -17.16 21.26
CA PRO A 325 19.48 -16.20 21.43
C PRO A 325 19.91 -15.06 22.36
N TYR A 326 19.28 -13.90 22.20
CA TYR A 326 19.32 -12.80 23.15
C TYR A 326 17.93 -12.21 23.35
N THR A 327 17.74 -11.56 24.49
CA THR A 327 16.52 -10.82 24.82
C THR A 327 16.92 -9.49 25.44
N VAL A 328 16.25 -8.42 25.03
CA VAL A 328 16.48 -7.08 25.59
C VAL A 328 15.18 -6.28 25.60
N ASP A 329 14.99 -5.47 26.63
CA ASP A 329 13.88 -4.53 26.72
C ASP A 329 14.40 -3.10 26.50
N THR A 330 13.62 -2.25 25.84
CA THR A 330 13.87 -0.80 25.89
C THR A 330 13.54 -0.25 27.27
N ASP A 331 14.01 0.96 27.54
CA ASP A 331 13.47 1.77 28.62
C ASP A 331 11.97 1.97 28.41
N ALA A 332 11.26 2.13 29.53
CA ALA A 332 9.84 2.45 29.50
C ALA A 332 9.62 3.89 29.05
N PHE A 333 8.55 4.11 28.29
CA PHE A 333 8.13 5.42 27.80
C PHE A 333 6.63 5.62 28.01
N GLU A 334 6.20 6.86 28.17
CA GLU A 334 4.79 7.24 28.28
C GLU A 334 4.24 7.63 26.92
N ILE A 335 3.13 7.02 26.51
CA ILE A 335 2.32 7.55 25.42
C ILE A 335 1.27 8.48 26.02
N VAL A 336 1.28 9.73 25.57
CA VAL A 336 0.39 10.79 26.05
C VAL A 336 -0.43 11.38 24.90
N PRO A 337 -1.55 12.06 25.18
CA PRO A 337 -2.32 12.74 24.14
C PRO A 337 -1.47 13.71 23.32
N GLY A 338 -1.80 13.84 22.03
CA GLY A 338 -1.18 14.83 21.15
C GLY A 338 -1.63 16.26 21.48
N ASP A 339 -0.84 17.26 21.12
CA ASP A 339 -1.12 18.68 21.38
C ASP A 339 -1.06 19.55 20.12
N ASN A 340 -1.18 18.91 18.97
CA ASN A 340 -0.93 19.49 17.65
C ASN A 340 -2.15 19.41 16.73
N MET A 341 -3.37 19.23 17.26
CA MET A 341 -4.60 19.40 16.48
C MET A 341 -4.62 20.80 15.85
N ARG A 342 -5.16 20.90 14.65
CA ARG A 342 -5.18 22.15 13.86
C ARG A 342 -6.59 22.71 13.82
N VAL A 343 -6.67 24.03 13.97
CA VAL A 343 -7.87 24.80 13.64
C VAL A 343 -7.55 25.65 12.42
N ASN A 344 -8.31 25.47 11.35
CA ASN A 344 -8.10 26.08 10.04
C ASN A 344 -9.33 26.88 9.61
N THR A 345 -9.13 27.85 8.72
CA THR A 345 -10.22 28.61 8.08
C THR A 345 -11.18 29.23 9.09
N VAL A 346 -10.64 29.93 10.09
CA VAL A 346 -11.45 30.62 11.10
C VAL A 346 -12.14 31.83 10.45
N SER A 347 -13.48 31.88 10.53
CA SER A 347 -14.28 33.04 10.13
C SER A 347 -15.06 33.56 11.32
N LEU A 348 -14.93 34.86 11.60
CA LEU A 348 -15.72 35.57 12.59
C LEU A 348 -16.70 36.50 11.87
N GLU A 349 -17.98 36.39 12.21
CA GLU A 349 -19.06 37.25 11.74
C GLU A 349 -19.75 37.92 12.94
N LYS A 350 -20.75 38.77 12.67
CA LYS A 350 -21.41 39.56 13.72
C LYS A 350 -22.06 38.71 14.80
N ASP A 351 -22.63 37.57 14.45
CA ASP A 351 -23.39 36.72 15.36
C ASP A 351 -22.94 35.26 15.36
N GLN A 352 -21.86 34.93 14.64
CA GLN A 352 -21.35 33.57 14.56
C GLN A 352 -19.83 33.51 14.37
N ILE A 353 -19.26 32.38 14.78
CA ILE A 353 -17.89 31.98 14.48
C ILE A 353 -17.89 30.56 13.91
N ALA A 354 -17.07 30.33 12.89
CA ALA A 354 -16.88 29.01 12.30
C ALA A 354 -15.40 28.70 12.08
N ALA A 355 -15.05 27.42 12.16
CA ALA A 355 -13.72 26.94 11.83
C ALA A 355 -13.72 25.44 11.49
N TYR A 356 -12.68 24.98 10.81
CA TYR A 356 -12.40 23.56 10.58
C TYR A 356 -11.38 23.05 11.59
N VAL A 357 -11.57 21.81 12.03
CA VAL A 357 -10.69 21.11 12.96
C VAL A 357 -10.16 19.86 12.27
N SER A 358 -8.84 19.65 12.32
CA SER A 358 -8.18 18.47 11.80
C SER A 358 -7.08 17.96 12.73
N TYR A 359 -6.73 16.69 12.59
CA TYR A 359 -5.49 16.16 13.14
C TYR A 359 -4.29 16.70 12.34
N PRO A 360 -3.06 16.55 12.85
CA PRO A 360 -1.86 17.11 12.21
C PRO A 360 -1.67 16.70 10.76
N ALA A 361 -1.16 17.64 9.96
CA ALA A 361 -0.72 17.39 8.60
C ALA A 361 0.36 16.30 8.50
N GLY A 362 0.55 15.79 7.29
CA GLY A 362 1.57 14.81 6.92
C GLY A 362 2.89 15.40 6.57
N SER A 363 3.13 16.57 7.14
CA SER A 363 4.24 17.41 6.81
C SER A 363 4.90 17.94 8.07
N ASN A 364 6.12 18.39 7.92
CA ASN A 364 6.79 19.25 8.88
C ASN A 364 6.30 20.71 8.80
N ASP A 365 5.11 20.98 8.25
CA ASP A 365 4.59 22.33 8.13
C ASP A 365 4.23 22.88 9.52
N ASP A 366 5.06 23.78 10.01
CA ASP A 366 4.92 24.50 11.27
C ASP A 366 4.22 25.86 11.10
N GLY A 367 3.73 26.16 9.88
CA GLY A 367 3.13 27.45 9.55
C GLY A 367 4.16 28.58 9.32
N LYS A 368 5.46 28.30 9.39
CA LYS A 368 6.54 29.30 9.33
C LYS A 368 7.59 28.98 8.27
N SER A 369 7.92 27.71 8.13
CA SER A 369 8.93 27.20 7.21
C SER A 369 8.54 27.45 5.76
N ASP A 370 9.53 27.72 4.92
CA ASP A 370 9.31 27.90 3.48
C ASP A 370 8.62 26.67 2.88
N PHE A 371 7.61 26.89 2.04
CA PHE A 371 6.76 25.80 1.55
C PHE A 371 7.53 24.78 0.70
N GLY A 372 8.58 25.23 0.00
CA GLY A 372 9.47 24.35 -0.76
C GLY A 372 10.40 23.48 0.11
N ALA A 373 10.51 23.78 1.40
CA ALA A 373 11.25 22.98 2.38
C ALA A 373 10.35 21.98 3.13
N LEU A 374 9.05 21.95 2.83
CA LEU A 374 8.14 20.98 3.42
C LEU A 374 8.48 19.59 2.91
N SER A 375 8.49 18.64 3.84
CA SER A 375 8.71 17.23 3.56
C SER A 375 7.63 16.41 4.23
N ALA A 376 7.34 15.24 3.68
CA ALA A 376 6.42 14.30 4.31
C ALA A 376 7.02 13.84 5.63
N THR A 377 6.21 13.81 6.70
CA THR A 377 6.63 13.34 8.02
C THR A 377 5.94 12.03 8.39
N GLY A 378 6.76 11.11 8.89
CA GLY A 378 6.36 9.76 9.26
C GLY A 378 5.99 8.85 8.09
N HIS A 379 5.54 7.65 8.42
CA HIS A 379 5.23 6.56 7.47
C HIS A 379 3.74 6.18 7.45
N ARG A 380 2.90 6.96 8.12
CA ARG A 380 1.45 6.74 8.11
C ARG A 380 0.88 6.89 6.70
N LEU A 381 0.19 5.85 6.23
CA LEU A 381 -0.66 5.95 5.05
C LEU A 381 -1.80 6.91 5.33
N ARG A 382 -1.94 7.93 4.48
CA ARG A 382 -3.00 8.93 4.58
C ARG A 382 -4.01 8.69 3.46
N SER A 383 -5.28 8.94 3.75
CA SER A 383 -6.32 8.87 2.72
C SER A 383 -5.99 9.83 1.57
N SER A 384 -6.05 9.36 0.33
CA SER A 384 -5.89 10.21 -0.85
C SER A 384 -7.03 11.22 -1.03
N LEU A 385 -8.13 11.06 -0.28
CA LEU A 385 -9.26 11.99 -0.26
C LEU A 385 -8.96 13.29 0.50
N VAL A 386 -7.91 13.29 1.32
CA VAL A 386 -7.51 14.43 2.15
C VAL A 386 -6.09 14.79 1.81
N ARG A 387 -5.86 16.06 1.47
CA ARG A 387 -4.53 16.58 1.22
C ARG A 387 -3.65 16.44 2.46
N TRP A 388 -2.41 16.02 2.24
CA TRP A 388 -1.45 15.82 3.32
C TRP A 388 -1.15 17.12 4.07
N GLU A 389 -1.29 18.29 3.42
CA GLU A 389 -1.05 19.62 4.02
C GLU A 389 -2.11 20.03 5.07
N VAL A 390 -3.34 19.50 4.97
CA VAL A 390 -4.47 19.87 5.85
C VAL A 390 -4.52 18.98 7.10
N GLY A 391 -4.12 17.72 6.92
CA GLY A 391 -4.30 16.67 7.93
C GLY A 391 -5.70 16.06 7.91
N PRO A 392 -5.88 14.86 8.47
CA PRO A 392 -7.15 14.16 8.39
C PRO A 392 -8.24 14.88 9.19
N PRO A 393 -9.46 14.99 8.65
CA PRO A 393 -10.60 15.51 9.39
C PRO A 393 -10.92 14.57 10.56
N LEU A 394 -11.54 15.12 11.61
CA LEU A 394 -12.07 14.31 12.70
C LEU A 394 -13.26 13.45 12.19
N PRO A 395 -13.57 12.34 12.87
CA PRO A 395 -14.76 11.55 12.53
C PRO A 395 -16.04 12.38 12.52
N GLU A 396 -16.98 12.02 11.66
CA GLU A 396 -18.33 12.59 11.69
C GLU A 396 -18.92 12.42 13.10
N ASN A 397 -19.47 13.49 13.67
CA ASN A 397 -20.00 13.52 15.04
C ASN A 397 -18.96 13.32 16.17
N ALA A 398 -17.67 13.56 15.93
CA ALA A 398 -16.68 13.53 17.01
C ALA A 398 -17.06 14.45 18.18
N ASP A 399 -17.00 13.89 19.39
CA ASP A 399 -17.09 14.65 20.64
C ASP A 399 -15.80 15.45 20.81
N VAL A 400 -15.95 16.76 20.90
CA VAL A 400 -14.85 17.72 21.01
C VAL A 400 -15.24 18.83 21.95
N ASP A 401 -14.38 19.17 22.90
CA ASP A 401 -14.52 20.37 23.71
C ASP A 401 -13.76 21.50 23.00
N ILE A 402 -14.49 22.51 22.52
CA ILE A 402 -13.93 23.69 21.87
C ILE A 402 -14.25 24.89 22.73
N LYS A 403 -13.22 25.60 23.17
CA LYS A 403 -13.33 26.86 23.89
C LYS A 403 -12.82 28.00 23.02
N ILE A 404 -13.70 28.97 22.78
CA ILE A 404 -13.42 30.13 21.94
C ILE A 404 -13.41 31.34 22.85
N THR A 405 -12.30 32.08 22.85
CA THR A 405 -12.13 33.32 23.60
C THR A 405 -12.03 34.47 22.61
N ILE A 406 -12.94 35.44 22.71
CA ILE A 406 -12.98 36.63 21.86
C ILE A 406 -12.79 37.85 22.74
N LYS A 407 -11.79 38.67 22.44
CA LYS A 407 -11.47 39.90 23.17
C LYS A 407 -11.58 41.11 22.26
N ASP A 408 -12.31 42.13 22.68
CA ASP A 408 -12.36 43.41 21.97
C ASP A 408 -11.13 44.30 22.28
N SER A 409 -11.09 45.51 21.72
CA SER A 409 -10.00 46.46 21.94
C SER A 409 -9.95 47.02 23.38
N ALA A 410 -10.99 46.83 24.17
CA ALA A 410 -11.05 47.18 25.59
C ALA A 410 -10.74 45.98 26.50
N ASP A 411 -10.26 44.86 25.93
CA ASP A 411 -10.00 43.58 26.61
C ASP A 411 -11.25 42.98 27.28
N LYS A 412 -12.45 43.33 26.79
CA LYS A 412 -13.68 42.67 27.21
C LYS A 412 -13.74 41.30 26.56
N GLU A 413 -13.86 40.28 27.40
CA GLU A 413 -13.84 38.88 26.99
C GLU A 413 -15.25 38.30 26.81
N GLU A 414 -15.44 37.59 25.70
CA GLU A 414 -16.59 36.74 25.41
C GLU A 414 -16.11 35.30 25.18
N ILE A 415 -16.69 34.35 25.92
CA ILE A 415 -16.34 32.92 25.84
C ILE A 415 -17.50 32.16 25.21
N VAL A 416 -17.20 31.34 24.20
CA VAL A 416 -18.14 30.42 23.55
C VAL A 416 -17.62 29.00 23.65
N GLU A 417 -18.47 28.07 24.09
CA GLU A 417 -18.15 26.65 24.20
C GLU A 417 -18.94 25.83 23.18
N VAL A 418 -18.26 24.90 22.49
CA VAL A 418 -18.88 23.95 21.56
C VAL A 418 -18.44 22.55 21.97
N LYS A 419 -19.39 21.62 22.14
CA LYS A 419 -19.12 20.24 22.62
C LYS A 419 -19.09 19.17 21.52
N LYS A 420 -19.37 19.56 20.27
CA LYS A 420 -19.48 18.63 19.15
C LYS A 420 -19.25 19.33 17.82
N LEU A 421 -18.61 18.65 16.88
CA LEU A 421 -18.55 19.11 15.49
C LEU A 421 -19.94 19.02 14.84
N ASN A 422 -20.40 20.11 14.25
CA ASN A 422 -21.68 20.18 13.51
C ASN A 422 -21.48 20.40 12.00
N VAL A 423 -20.24 20.34 11.51
CA VAL A 423 -19.90 20.40 10.10
C VAL A 423 -19.08 19.16 9.73
N TYR A 424 -19.58 18.37 8.77
CA TYR A 424 -18.85 17.28 8.12
C TYR A 424 -19.29 17.20 6.64
N LYS A 425 -18.46 17.71 5.73
CA LYS A 425 -18.81 17.80 4.30
C LYS A 425 -17.55 17.90 3.44
N LYS A 426 -17.72 17.74 2.13
CA LYS A 426 -16.77 18.31 1.17
C LYS A 426 -16.95 19.82 1.14
N ASP A 427 -15.86 20.55 1.29
CA ASP A 427 -15.88 22.00 1.15
C ASP A 427 -14.58 22.50 0.52
N LYS A 428 -14.66 23.72 0.01
CA LYS A 428 -13.53 24.43 -0.53
C LYS A 428 -12.80 25.17 0.58
N ILE A 429 -11.52 24.87 0.74
CA ILE A 429 -10.64 25.53 1.71
C ILE A 429 -9.46 26.18 1.00
N ASN A 430 -9.00 27.29 1.57
CA ASN A 430 -7.76 27.92 1.16
C ASN A 430 -6.60 27.17 1.81
N ILE A 431 -5.82 26.46 1.00
CA ILE A 431 -4.58 25.82 1.45
C ILE A 431 -3.40 26.68 1.06
N VAL A 432 -2.39 26.75 1.92
CA VAL A 432 -1.10 27.35 1.55
C VAL A 432 -0.47 26.49 0.47
N THR A 433 -0.07 27.11 -0.64
CA THR A 433 0.64 26.44 -1.75
C THR A 433 2.05 26.98 -1.96
N LYS A 434 2.34 28.12 -1.34
CA LYS A 434 3.66 28.73 -1.32
C LYS A 434 3.80 29.57 -0.06
N ARG A 435 4.96 29.48 0.58
CA ARG A 435 5.38 30.35 1.68
C ARG A 435 6.82 30.74 1.41
N LYS A 436 7.10 32.04 1.36
CA LYS A 436 8.45 32.59 1.23
C LYS A 436 8.54 33.84 2.10
N GLU A 437 9.52 33.89 3.00
CA GLU A 437 9.76 35.04 3.88
C GLU A 437 8.50 35.43 4.68
N GLY A 438 7.74 34.42 5.15
CA GLY A 438 6.50 34.62 5.91
C GLY A 438 5.28 35.06 5.09
N LYS A 439 5.41 35.28 3.78
CA LYS A 439 4.27 35.57 2.89
C LYS A 439 3.72 34.28 2.31
N GLU A 440 2.44 34.02 2.57
CA GLU A 440 1.72 32.86 2.07
C GLU A 440 0.96 33.20 0.79
N THR A 441 1.01 32.29 -0.18
CA THR A 441 0.06 32.22 -1.29
C THR A 441 -0.85 31.04 -1.05
N THR A 442 -2.15 31.24 -1.20
CA THR A 442 -3.15 30.20 -1.03
C THR A 442 -3.80 29.82 -2.35
N SER A 443 -4.31 28.60 -2.44
CA SER A 443 -5.24 28.19 -3.48
C SER A 443 -6.47 27.56 -2.87
N GLU A 444 -7.62 27.77 -3.50
CA GLU A 444 -8.85 27.09 -3.15
C GLU A 444 -8.79 25.62 -3.60
N MET A 445 -9.21 24.70 -2.72
CA MET A 445 -9.31 23.28 -3.03
C MET A 445 -10.50 22.64 -2.32
N GLU A 446 -11.21 21.76 -3.03
CA GLU A 446 -12.23 20.91 -2.45
C GLU A 446 -11.61 19.70 -1.72
N THR A 447 -11.93 19.52 -0.44
CA THR A 447 -11.55 18.32 0.33
C THR A 447 -12.59 18.02 1.41
N GLN A 448 -12.50 16.83 2.01
CA GLN A 448 -13.34 16.48 3.16
C GLN A 448 -12.87 17.26 4.39
N VAL A 449 -13.80 17.96 5.05
CA VAL A 449 -13.52 18.76 6.25
C VAL A 449 -14.45 18.38 7.40
N SER A 450 -14.01 18.70 8.61
CA SER A 450 -14.83 18.66 9.82
C SER A 450 -14.63 19.93 10.61
N GLY A 451 -15.67 20.42 11.26
CA GLY A 451 -15.60 21.73 11.90
C GLY A 451 -16.83 22.07 12.73
N PHE A 452 -16.89 23.33 13.11
CA PHE A 452 -18.02 23.87 13.86
C PHE A 452 -18.49 25.20 13.29
N THR A 453 -19.76 25.49 13.56
CA THR A 453 -20.35 26.83 13.50
C THR A 453 -21.07 27.07 14.82
N ALA A 454 -20.71 28.15 15.50
CA ALA A 454 -21.24 28.51 16.81
C ALA A 454 -21.83 29.92 16.79
N LYS A 455 -23.02 30.07 17.38
CA LYS A 455 -23.65 31.37 17.56
C LYS A 455 -22.99 32.11 18.73
N LEU A 456 -22.68 33.38 18.53
CA LEU A 456 -22.13 34.24 19.57
C LEU A 456 -23.25 34.66 20.55
N PRO A 457 -22.97 34.65 21.88
CA PRO A 457 -23.86 35.20 22.90
C PRO A 457 -24.30 36.64 22.60
N ASN A 458 -23.39 37.49 22.12
CA ASN A 458 -23.68 38.86 21.75
C ASN A 458 -23.36 39.11 20.27
N THR A 459 -24.13 40.01 19.65
CA THR A 459 -23.79 40.52 18.32
C THR A 459 -22.59 41.46 18.43
N LEU A 460 -21.50 41.10 17.78
CA LEU A 460 -20.30 41.93 17.68
C LEU A 460 -20.57 43.17 16.81
N VAL A 461 -19.96 44.29 17.21
CA VAL A 461 -19.95 45.52 16.41
C VAL A 461 -18.79 45.48 15.42
N ALA A 462 -18.82 46.38 14.43
CA ALA A 462 -17.68 46.53 13.54
C ALA A 462 -16.43 46.92 14.35
N GLY A 463 -15.33 46.22 14.14
CA GLY A 463 -14.13 46.35 14.97
C GLY A 463 -13.17 45.18 14.86
N LYS A 464 -12.05 45.30 15.59
CA LYS A 464 -11.00 44.30 15.67
C LYS A 464 -11.14 43.48 16.95
N TYR A 465 -10.99 42.17 16.82
CA TYR A 465 -11.14 41.22 17.91
C TYR A 465 -9.95 40.27 17.95
N THR A 466 -9.39 40.06 19.13
CA THR A 466 -8.41 38.99 19.35
C THR A 466 -9.14 37.69 19.65
N VAL A 467 -8.92 36.67 18.82
CA VAL A 467 -9.57 35.37 18.96
C VAL A 467 -8.55 34.28 19.26
N THR A 468 -8.89 33.44 20.24
CA THR A 468 -8.19 32.20 20.58
C THR A 468 -9.19 31.05 20.58
N ILE A 469 -8.84 29.94 19.92
CA ILE A 469 -9.64 28.71 19.87
C ILE A 469 -8.80 27.57 20.43
N GLU A 470 -9.24 26.99 21.53
CA GLU A 470 -8.66 25.80 22.13
C GLU A 470 -9.57 24.61 21.79
N VAL A 471 -9.01 23.51 21.32
CA VAL A 471 -9.75 22.29 20.97
C VAL A 471 -9.20 21.12 21.76
N LYS A 472 -10.08 20.23 22.20
CA LYS A 472 -9.75 18.95 22.81
C LYS A 472 -10.70 17.85 22.32
N ASP A 473 -10.19 16.72 21.89
CA ASP A 473 -11.03 15.57 21.50
C ASP A 473 -11.34 14.62 22.68
N ALA A 474 -12.19 13.63 22.42
CA ALA A 474 -12.57 12.59 23.38
C ALA A 474 -11.39 11.75 23.92
N HIS A 475 -10.25 11.74 23.23
CA HIS A 475 -9.04 11.02 23.61
C HIS A 475 -8.04 11.91 24.35
N GLY A 476 -8.40 13.17 24.59
CA GLY A 476 -7.61 14.17 25.27
C GLY A 476 -6.56 14.84 24.39
N ASN A 477 -6.55 14.59 23.06
CA ASN A 477 -5.65 15.29 22.16
C ASN A 477 -6.11 16.74 22.06
N THR A 478 -5.18 17.70 21.99
CA THR A 478 -5.47 19.12 22.02
C THR A 478 -4.86 19.87 20.84
N GLY A 479 -5.33 21.10 20.64
CA GLY A 479 -4.76 22.07 19.71
C GLY A 479 -5.19 23.47 20.06
N VAL A 480 -4.37 24.46 19.69
CA VAL A 480 -4.65 25.88 19.94
C VAL A 480 -4.42 26.68 18.67
N TRP A 481 -5.38 27.53 18.34
CA TRP A 481 -5.25 28.55 17.31
C TRP A 481 -5.41 29.94 17.94
N GLY A 482 -4.49 30.84 17.62
CA GLY A 482 -4.47 32.19 18.20
C GLY A 482 -3.47 32.34 19.35
N PRO A 483 -3.41 33.53 19.96
CA PRO A 483 -4.26 34.69 19.69
C PRO A 483 -4.01 35.28 18.29
N LYS A 484 -5.08 35.61 17.55
CA LYS A 484 -5.01 36.29 16.25
C LYS A 484 -6.10 37.36 16.14
N GLU A 485 -5.78 38.48 15.49
CA GLU A 485 -6.72 39.56 15.24
C GLU A 485 -7.61 39.23 14.03
N LEU A 486 -8.92 39.34 14.21
CA LEU A 486 -9.94 39.24 13.17
C LEU A 486 -10.76 40.54 13.14
N GLU A 487 -11.16 40.98 11.96
CA GLU A 487 -11.93 42.22 11.77
C GLU A 487 -13.36 41.92 11.34
N ILE A 488 -14.33 42.48 12.05
CA ILE A 488 -15.73 42.54 11.67
C ILE A 488 -15.98 43.85 10.92
N LYS A 489 -16.52 43.75 9.70
CA LYS A 489 -16.86 44.90 8.85
C LYS A 489 -18.27 45.45 9.11
#